data_AF-A0A8V5GSK0-F1
#
_entry.id   AF-A0A8V5GSK0-F1
#
_cell.length_a   1.000
_cell.length_b   1.000
_cell.length_c   1.000
_cell.angle_alpha   90.00
_cell.angle_beta   90.00
_cell.angle_gamma   90.00
#
_symmetry.space_group_name_H-M   'P 1'
#
loop_
_entity.id
_entity.type
_entity.pdbx_description
1 polymer ?
#
loop_
_entity_poly.entity_id
_entity_poly.type
_entity_poly.pdbx_seq_one_letter_code
_entity_poly.pdbx_strand_id
1 'polypeptide(L)'
;SLVVPTGWPLTFFPSCMYPLTNYKFGTKEPLYEKDSSMAAWFQCMREEFDKTGMRQTVEGILIIHEHRLPNMLLLQLGTKLFKL
;
A
#
# COMPACT_ATOMS: atom_id res chain seq x y z
N SER A 1 -19.81 27.11 -10.60
CA SER A 1 -18.88 26.76 -11.70
C SER A 1 -17.48 26.67 -11.13
N LEU A 2 -16.96 25.47 -10.92
CA LEU A 2 -15.60 25.26 -10.40
C LEU A 2 -14.66 25.10 -11.60
N VAL A 3 -13.77 26.07 -11.77
CA VAL A 3 -12.70 26.02 -12.76
C VAL A 3 -11.60 25.13 -12.21
N VAL A 4 -11.38 23.98 -12.84
CA VAL A 4 -10.22 23.12 -12.56
C VAL A 4 -9.06 23.67 -13.39
N PRO A 5 -7.94 24.09 -12.78
CA PRO A 5 -6.81 24.61 -13.53
C PRO A 5 -6.09 23.46 -14.24
N THR A 6 -6.28 23.37 -15.56
CA THR A 6 -5.54 22.48 -16.46
C THR A 6 -4.16 23.06 -16.74
N GLY A 7 -3.12 22.57 -16.07
CA GLY A 7 -1.74 22.90 -16.43
C GLY A 7 -0.80 22.93 -15.25
N TRP A 8 -0.61 21.79 -14.58
CA TRP A 8 0.49 21.65 -13.63
C TRP A 8 1.62 20.89 -14.32
N PRO A 9 2.85 21.41 -14.35
CA PRO A 9 3.98 20.65 -14.89
C PRO A 9 4.13 19.36 -14.05
N LEU A 10 4.32 18.22 -14.72
CA LEU A 10 4.45 16.87 -14.12
C LEU A 10 5.59 16.74 -13.08
N THR A 11 6.32 17.81 -12.80
CA THR A 11 7.41 17.90 -11.83
C THR A 11 7.03 18.54 -10.50
N PHE A 12 5.81 19.07 -10.37
CA PHE A 12 5.34 19.68 -9.12
C PHE A 12 3.93 19.16 -8.80
N PHE A 13 3.88 17.93 -8.26
CA PHE A 13 2.83 17.64 -7.30
C PHE A 13 3.23 18.37 -6.02
N PRO A 14 2.59 19.51 -5.64
CA PRO A 14 2.64 19.92 -4.26
C PRO A 14 2.11 18.74 -3.47
N SER A 15 3.02 18.03 -2.81
CA SER A 15 2.73 16.89 -1.97
C SER A 15 1.74 17.39 -0.93
N CYS A 16 0.46 17.12 -1.18
CA CYS A 16 -0.63 17.26 -0.23
C CYS A 16 -0.45 16.19 0.86
N MET A 17 0.67 16.27 1.55
CA MET A 17 0.99 15.47 2.71
C MET A 17 0.24 16.11 3.87
N TYR A 18 -0.59 15.29 4.51
CA TYR A 18 -1.32 15.69 5.71
C TYR A 18 -0.59 15.16 6.95
N PRO A 19 -0.70 15.87 8.08
CA PRO A 19 -0.04 15.44 9.31
C PRO A 19 -0.65 14.13 9.80
N LEU A 20 0.17 13.30 10.47
CA LEU A 20 -0.25 12.02 11.06
C LEU A 20 -1.51 12.15 11.93
N THR A 21 -1.71 13.29 12.60
CA THR A 21 -2.88 13.58 13.45
C THR A 21 -4.22 13.54 12.72
N ASN A 22 -4.22 13.68 11.39
CA ASN A 22 -5.43 13.66 10.55
C ASN A 22 -5.87 12.25 10.17
N TYR A 23 -5.05 11.23 10.45
CA TYR A 23 -5.38 9.83 10.20
C TYR A 23 -5.82 9.15 11.50
N LYS A 24 -6.94 8.43 11.46
CA LYS A 24 -7.42 7.60 12.56
C LYS A 24 -7.21 6.14 12.19
N PHE A 25 -6.39 5.44 12.95
CA PHE A 25 -6.21 4.00 12.82
C PHE A 25 -7.33 3.31 13.60
N GLY A 26 -8.30 2.75 12.87
CA GLY A 26 -9.33 1.90 13.45
C GLY A 26 -8.87 0.45 13.52
N THR A 27 -9.29 -0.27 14.56
CA THR A 27 -9.09 -1.71 14.64
C THR A 27 -10.20 -2.40 13.85
N LYS A 28 -9.84 -3.12 12.79
CA LYS A 28 -10.74 -4.03 12.08
C LYS A 28 -10.57 -5.45 12.62
N GLU A 29 -11.57 -6.30 12.40
CA GLU A 29 -11.44 -7.75 12.62
C GLU A 29 -10.15 -8.30 11.97
N PRO A 30 -9.44 -9.20 12.66
CA PRO A 30 -8.18 -9.74 12.15
C PRO A 30 -8.41 -10.45 10.81
N LEU A 31 -7.73 -9.96 9.78
CA LEU A 31 -7.67 -10.66 8.51
C LEU A 31 -6.62 -11.76 8.65
N TYR A 32 -7.06 -13.00 8.83
CA TYR A 32 -6.14 -14.13 8.81
C TYR A 32 -5.67 -14.36 7.37
N GLU A 33 -4.35 -14.35 7.18
CA GLU A 33 -3.79 -14.96 5.99
C GLU A 33 -4.19 -16.43 6.01
N LYS A 34 -4.92 -16.83 4.99
CA LYS A 34 -5.45 -18.19 4.82
C LYS A 34 -4.25 -19.11 4.65
N ASP A 35 -3.73 -19.61 5.76
CA ASP A 35 -2.58 -20.48 5.95
C ASP A 35 -1.92 -20.95 4.65
N SER A 36 -0.86 -20.25 4.24
CA SER A 36 -0.01 -20.70 3.16
C SER A 36 1.40 -20.82 3.68
N SER A 37 1.81 -22.04 4.02
CA SER A 37 3.23 -22.35 4.07
C SER A 37 3.88 -21.85 2.78
N MET A 38 5.15 -21.40 2.84
CA MET A 38 5.83 -20.89 1.65
C MET A 38 5.75 -21.88 0.47
N ALA A 39 5.77 -23.19 0.76
CA ALA A 39 5.60 -24.25 -0.23
C ALA A 39 4.24 -24.22 -0.95
N ALA A 40 3.13 -24.06 -0.21
CA ALA A 40 1.79 -23.93 -0.80
C ALA A 40 1.66 -22.63 -1.61
N TRP A 41 2.27 -21.53 -1.14
CA TRP A 41 2.30 -20.26 -1.88
C TRP A 41 3.00 -20.39 -3.23
N PHE A 42 4.18 -21.04 -3.28
CA PHE A 42 4.89 -21.28 -4.54
C PHE A 42 4.10 -22.18 -5.50
N GLN A 43 3.35 -23.15 -4.98
CA GLN A 43 2.52 -24.02 -5.79
C GLN A 43 1.35 -23.24 -6.41
N CYS A 44 0.63 -22.43 -5.61
CA CYS A 44 -0.41 -21.54 -6.11
C CYS A 44 0.12 -20.55 -7.16
N MET A 45 1.31 -19.97 -6.94
CA MET A 45 1.94 -19.06 -7.90
C MET A 45 2.17 -19.71 -9.26
N ARG A 46 2.58 -21.00 -9.29
CA ARG A 46 2.75 -21.75 -10.54
C ARG A 46 1.41 -22.02 -11.22
N GLU A 47 0.43 -22.49 -10.47
CA GLU A 47 -0.90 -22.78 -11.02
C GLU A 47 -1.62 -21.54 -11.54
N GLU A 48 -1.43 -20.39 -10.89
CA GLU A 48 -1.97 -19.10 -11.33
C GLU A 48 -1.26 -18.61 -12.59
N PHE A 49 0.05 -18.86 -12.71
CA PHE A 49 0.81 -18.57 -13.93
C PHE A 49 0.33 -19.40 -15.13
N ASP A 50 0.11 -20.69 -14.94
CA ASP A 50 -0.35 -21.58 -16.02
C ASP A 50 -1.77 -21.22 -16.52
N LYS A 51 -2.62 -20.65 -15.63
CA LYS A 51 -4.01 -20.30 -15.97
C LYS A 51 -4.16 -18.88 -16.54
N THR A 52 -3.50 -17.91 -15.94
CA THR A 52 -3.75 -16.47 -16.18
C THR A 52 -2.51 -15.76 -16.73
N GLY A 53 -1.36 -16.42 -16.78
CA GLY A 53 -0.09 -15.84 -17.21
C GLY A 53 0.58 -15.03 -16.09
N MET A 54 1.32 -13.98 -16.47
CA MET A 54 2.11 -13.20 -15.52
C MET A 54 1.24 -12.50 -14.48
N ARG A 55 1.50 -12.75 -13.20
CA ARG A 55 0.82 -12.07 -12.09
C ARG A 55 1.14 -10.58 -12.09
N GLN A 56 0.09 -9.75 -12.05
CA GLN A 56 0.22 -8.31 -11.87
C GLN A 56 -0.15 -7.95 -10.44
N THR A 57 0.80 -7.37 -9.70
CA THR A 57 0.60 -6.92 -8.32
C THR A 57 0.75 -5.41 -8.27
N VAL A 58 -0.17 -4.73 -7.58
CA VAL A 58 -0.10 -3.28 -7.34
C VAL A 58 0.08 -3.05 -5.85
N GLU A 59 1.05 -2.21 -5.51
CA GLU A 59 1.33 -1.81 -4.13
C GLU A 59 1.05 -0.31 -3.98
N GLY A 60 0.39 0.05 -2.89
CA GLY A 60 -0.02 1.43 -2.62
C GLY A 60 0.91 2.07 -1.59
N ILE A 61 1.72 3.04 -2.01
CA ILE A 61 2.60 3.75 -1.07
C ILE A 61 1.84 4.92 -0.44
N LEU A 62 1.66 4.87 0.88
CA LEU A 62 1.11 5.98 1.65
C LEU A 62 2.21 6.74 2.37
N ILE A 63 2.34 8.03 2.04
CA ILE A 63 3.31 8.94 2.63
C ILE A 63 2.59 10.02 3.43
N ILE A 64 3.01 10.19 4.67
CA ILE A 64 2.53 11.19 5.62
C ILE A 64 3.70 12.03 6.11
N HIS A 65 3.45 13.10 6.85
CA HIS A 65 4.51 13.85 7.50
C HIS A 65 4.25 14.04 8.99
N GLU A 66 5.32 13.96 9.78
CA GLU A 66 5.33 14.28 11.21
C GLU A 66 6.53 15.18 11.49
N HIS A 67 6.32 16.29 12.21
CA HIS A 67 7.38 17.29 12.46
C HIS A 67 8.16 17.74 11.21
N ARG A 68 7.51 17.79 10.04
CA ARG A 68 8.09 18.11 8.72
C ARG A 68 9.06 17.05 8.15
N LEU A 69 9.08 15.85 8.72
CA LEU A 69 9.77 14.69 8.19
C LEU A 69 8.77 13.75 7.49
N PRO A 70 9.07 13.27 6.27
CA PRO A 70 8.22 12.31 5.58
C PRO A 70 8.34 10.93 6.22
N ASN A 71 7.20 10.34 6.58
CA ASN A 71 7.08 8.99 7.13
C ASN A 71 6.25 8.12 6.16
N MET A 72 6.66 6.87 5.97
CA MET A 72 5.92 5.88 5.19
C MET A 72 5.12 4.98 6.12
N LEU A 73 3.86 4.72 5.77
CA LEU A 73 3.03 3.78 6.52
C LEU A 73 3.27 2.36 6.02
N LEU A 74 3.50 1.44 6.96
CA LEU A 74 3.72 0.02 6.70
C LEU A 74 2.70 -0.81 7.46
N LEU A 75 2.21 -1.89 6.85
CA LEU A 75 1.35 -2.86 7.50
C LEU A 75 2.22 -3.91 8.20
N GLN A 76 2.29 -3.84 9.52
CA GLN A 76 3.03 -4.83 10.32
C GLN A 76 2.21 -6.10 10.48
N LEU A 77 2.77 -7.23 10.04
CA LEU A 77 2.22 -8.56 10.22
C LEU A 77 3.16 -9.37 11.12
N GLY A 78 2.82 -9.48 12.41
CA GLY A 78 3.66 -10.18 13.39
C GLY A 78 4.92 -9.40 13.79
N THR A 79 6.00 -10.11 14.14
CA THR A 79 7.19 -9.51 14.78
C THR A 79 8.26 -9.01 13.80
N LYS A 80 8.27 -9.47 12.55
CA LYS A 80 9.32 -9.13 11.56
C LYS A 80 8.85 -8.94 10.12
N LEU A 81 7.56 -9.12 9.82
CA LEU A 81 7.05 -9.00 8.45
C LEU A 81 6.29 -7.68 8.29
N PHE A 82 6.64 -6.94 7.26
CA PHE A 82 5.98 -5.70 6.86
C PHE A 82 5.54 -5.81 5.41
N LYS A 83 4.32 -5.35 5.12
CA LYS A 83 3.80 -5.24 3.76
C LYS A 83 3.57 -3.78 3.37
N LEU A 84 3.72 -3.54 2.07
CA LEU A 84 3.26 -2.34 1.37
C LEU A 84 1.83 -2.54 0.87
#